data_AF-A0A9P5UZ77-F1
#
_entry.id   AF-A0A9P5UZ77-F1
#
_cell.length_a   1.000
_cell.length_b   1.000
_cell.length_c   1.000
_cell.angle_alpha   90.00
_cell.angle_beta   90.00
_cell.angle_gamma   90.00
#
_symmetry.space_group_name_H-M   'P 1'
#
loop_
_entity.id
_entity.type
_entity.pdbx_description
1 polymer ?
#
loop_
_entity_poly.entity_id
_entity_poly.type
_entity_poly.pdbx_seq_one_letter_code
_entity_poly.pdbx_strand_id
1 'polypeptide(L)'
;MAKGLRSKSARRFRAIKRETIFGPVEDARVQRLSERLKKDAQGPKTSELEAIARGEEPMQVEKTQDTEMVDDKKISTSGRKDANHAKHKMAKEDRKKKNKEKLTKRELKKKSTFFRFHK
;
A
#
# COMPACT_ATOMS: atom_id res chain seq x y z
N MET A 1 0.88 -41.02 -11.46
CA MET A 1 0.97 -39.89 -10.51
C MET A 1 0.35 -38.65 -11.12
N ALA A 2 -0.53 -37.95 -10.40
CA ALA A 2 -1.02 -36.65 -10.83
C ALA A 2 0.13 -35.63 -10.94
N LYS A 3 0.01 -34.68 -11.86
CA LYS A 3 1.00 -33.60 -12.01
C LYS A 3 0.84 -32.59 -10.87
N GLY A 4 1.95 -32.24 -10.20
CA GLY A 4 1.94 -31.24 -9.13
C GLY A 4 1.61 -29.82 -9.62
N LEU A 5 1.17 -28.96 -8.68
CA LEU A 5 0.74 -27.58 -8.96
C LEU A 5 1.76 -26.74 -9.74
N ARG A 6 3.04 -26.95 -9.42
CA ARG A 6 4.20 -26.22 -9.97
C ARG A 6 4.83 -26.88 -11.19
N SER A 7 4.26 -27.99 -11.68
CA SER A 7 4.76 -28.70 -12.86
C SER A 7 4.73 -27.83 -14.11
N LYS A 8 5.74 -28.01 -14.99
CA LYS A 8 5.90 -27.19 -16.19
C LYS A 8 4.70 -27.31 -17.14
N SER A 9 4.18 -28.53 -17.33
CA SER A 9 3.01 -28.77 -18.18
C SER A 9 1.77 -28.04 -17.67
N ALA A 10 1.41 -28.21 -16.39
CA ALA A 10 0.24 -27.54 -15.80
C ALA A 10 0.36 -26.01 -15.86
N ARG A 11 1.57 -25.47 -15.66
CA ARG A 11 1.82 -24.02 -15.75
C ARG A 11 1.65 -23.49 -17.17
N ARG A 12 2.18 -24.18 -18.18
CA ARG A 12 2.04 -23.81 -19.60
C ARG A 12 0.57 -23.81 -20.03
N PHE A 13 -0.19 -24.85 -19.68
CA PHE A 13 -1.63 -24.87 -19.98
C PHE A 13 -2.40 -23.74 -19.33
N ARG A 14 -2.05 -23.35 -18.09
CA ARG A 14 -2.67 -22.19 -17.44
C ARG A 14 -2.29 -20.87 -18.12
N ALA A 15 -1.05 -20.72 -18.58
CA ALA A 15 -0.64 -19.53 -19.33
C ALA A 15 -1.47 -19.37 -20.61
N ILE A 16 -1.59 -20.45 -21.40
CA ILE A 16 -2.41 -20.46 -22.61
C ILE A 16 -3.85 -20.05 -22.30
N LYS A 17 -4.49 -20.65 -21.29
CA LYS A 17 -5.87 -20.29 -20.91
C LYS A 17 -6.00 -18.83 -20.49
N ARG A 18 -5.01 -18.28 -19.78
CA ARG A 18 -5.00 -16.86 -19.39
C ARG A 18 -4.95 -15.96 -20.62
N GLU A 19 -4.13 -16.29 -21.60
CA GLU A 19 -4.00 -15.48 -22.82
C GLU A 19 -5.26 -15.59 -23.70
N THR A 20 -5.78 -16.81 -23.91
CA THR A 20 -6.81 -17.04 -24.91
C THR A 20 -8.24 -16.78 -24.41
N ILE A 21 -8.52 -17.06 -23.14
CA ILE A 21 -9.89 -17.07 -22.61
C ILE A 21 -10.08 -15.96 -21.57
N PHE A 22 -9.20 -15.90 -20.57
CA PHE A 22 -9.42 -15.01 -19.43
C PHE A 22 -8.97 -13.56 -19.70
N GLY A 23 -7.85 -13.38 -20.40
CA GLY A 23 -7.28 -12.07 -20.78
C GLY A 23 -8.29 -11.16 -21.49
N PRO A 24 -8.89 -11.56 -22.62
CA PRO A 24 -9.83 -10.70 -23.33
C PRO A 24 -11.06 -10.32 -22.49
N VAL A 25 -11.52 -11.22 -21.62
CA VAL A 25 -12.66 -10.96 -20.71
C VAL A 25 -12.29 -9.94 -19.63
N GLU A 26 -11.08 -10.04 -19.08
CA GLU A 26 -10.56 -9.10 -18.09
C GLU A 26 -10.34 -7.72 -18.73
N ASP A 27 -9.76 -7.65 -19.91
CA ASP A 27 -9.53 -6.40 -20.64
C ASP A 27 -10.85 -5.67 -20.95
N ALA A 28 -11.86 -6.39 -21.46
CA ALA A 28 -13.19 -5.83 -21.70
C ALA A 28 -13.88 -5.36 -20.40
N ARG A 29 -13.61 -6.00 -19.27
CA ARG A 29 -14.11 -5.53 -17.96
C ARG A 29 -13.41 -4.23 -17.54
N VAL A 30 -12.10 -4.15 -17.69
CA VAL A 30 -11.32 -2.95 -17.36
C VAL A 30 -11.77 -1.77 -18.21
N GLN A 31 -12.01 -1.97 -19.51
CA GLN A 31 -12.52 -0.93 -20.40
C GLN A 31 -13.87 -0.39 -19.91
N ARG A 32 -14.84 -1.27 -19.64
CA ARG A 32 -16.16 -0.89 -19.11
C ARG A 32 -16.08 -0.12 -17.79
N LEU A 33 -15.22 -0.55 -16.87
CA LEU A 33 -15.03 0.14 -15.59
C LEU A 33 -14.40 1.52 -15.81
N SER A 34 -13.41 1.62 -16.70
CA SER A 34 -12.76 2.90 -17.01
C SER A 34 -13.74 3.90 -17.64
N GLU A 35 -14.66 3.44 -18.49
CA GLU A 35 -15.70 4.28 -19.07
C GLU A 35 -16.70 4.76 -18.02
N ARG A 36 -17.12 3.88 -17.10
CA ARG A 36 -17.98 4.27 -15.97
C ARG A 36 -17.30 5.32 -15.10
N LEU A 37 -16.05 5.08 -14.72
CA LEU A 37 -15.27 6.06 -13.94
C LEU A 37 -15.11 7.40 -14.66
N LYS A 38 -14.93 7.41 -15.99
CA LYS A 38 -14.91 8.65 -16.78
C LYS A 38 -16.26 9.36 -16.75
N LYS A 39 -17.37 8.63 -16.89
CA LYS A 39 -18.72 9.19 -16.81
C LYS A 39 -19.01 9.78 -15.42
N ASP A 40 -18.67 9.04 -14.37
CA ASP A 40 -18.84 9.48 -12.98
C ASP A 40 -17.98 10.70 -12.66
N ALA A 41 -16.75 10.76 -13.21
CA ALA A 41 -15.86 11.91 -13.05
C ALA A 41 -16.32 13.15 -13.83
N GLN A 42 -17.13 12.98 -14.88
CA GLN A 42 -17.73 14.06 -15.67
C GLN A 42 -19.07 14.54 -15.09
N GLY A 43 -19.79 13.73 -14.32
CA GLY A 43 -20.85 14.23 -13.44
C GLY A 43 -20.28 14.99 -12.23
N PRO A 44 -21.07 15.74 -11.46
CA PRO A 44 -22.04 16.78 -11.83
C PRO A 44 -21.38 18.10 -12.30
N LYS A 45 -20.08 18.11 -12.65
CA LYS A 45 -19.38 19.36 -13.03
C LYS A 45 -19.89 19.98 -14.32
N THR A 46 -20.32 19.17 -15.29
CA THR A 46 -20.92 19.68 -16.54
C THR A 46 -22.43 19.88 -16.43
N SER A 47 -23.14 19.08 -15.64
CA SER A 47 -24.58 19.25 -15.44
C SER A 47 -24.92 20.48 -14.61
N GLU A 48 -24.09 20.85 -13.62
CA GLU A 48 -24.27 22.11 -12.90
C GLU A 48 -23.97 23.32 -13.81
N LEU A 49 -22.90 23.28 -14.62
CA LEU A 49 -22.59 24.36 -15.56
C LEU A 49 -23.62 24.49 -16.69
N GLU A 50 -24.17 23.38 -17.20
CA GLU A 50 -25.24 23.39 -18.21
C GLU A 50 -26.61 23.75 -17.64
N ALA A 51 -26.93 23.37 -16.39
CA ALA A 51 -28.16 23.79 -15.71
C ALA A 51 -28.12 25.27 -15.32
N ILE A 52 -26.97 25.78 -14.87
CA ILE A 52 -26.76 27.22 -14.62
C ILE A 52 -26.85 28.01 -15.94
N ALA A 53 -26.36 27.46 -17.06
CA ALA A 53 -26.51 28.07 -18.38
C ALA A 53 -27.94 28.02 -18.94
N ARG A 54 -28.81 27.12 -18.44
CA ARG A 54 -30.23 26.98 -18.86
C ARG A 54 -31.23 27.58 -17.87
N GLY A 55 -30.80 28.06 -16.70
CA GLY A 55 -31.63 28.84 -15.78
C GLY A 55 -32.69 28.06 -15.00
N GLU A 56 -32.52 26.75 -14.81
CA GLU A 56 -33.44 25.93 -14.00
C GLU A 56 -32.86 25.66 -12.60
N GLU A 57 -33.62 26.05 -11.58
CA GLU A 57 -33.30 25.90 -10.15
C GLU A 57 -33.04 24.43 -9.75
N PRO A 58 -31.98 24.11 -8.97
CA PRO A 58 -31.66 22.74 -8.60
C PRO A 58 -32.64 22.18 -7.57
N MET A 59 -33.41 21.18 -7.99
CA MET A 59 -34.27 20.35 -7.17
C MET A 59 -33.45 19.63 -6.08
N GLN A 60 -33.75 19.90 -4.80
CA GLN A 60 -33.08 19.34 -3.65
C GLN A 60 -33.26 17.82 -3.59
N VAL A 61 -32.15 17.07 -3.68
CA VAL A 61 -32.11 15.63 -3.34
C VAL A 61 -31.68 15.52 -1.89
N GLU A 62 -32.62 15.16 -1.01
CA GLU A 62 -32.33 14.82 0.38
C GLU A 62 -31.34 13.65 0.43
N LYS A 63 -30.13 13.92 0.94
CA LYS A 63 -29.19 12.89 1.36
C LYS A 63 -29.66 12.36 2.72
N THR A 64 -30.23 11.18 2.73
CA THR A 64 -30.39 10.37 3.94
C THR A 64 -29.01 10.13 4.56
N GLN A 65 -28.89 10.62 5.78
CA GLN A 65 -27.72 10.51 6.64
C GLN A 65 -27.67 9.08 7.18
N ASP A 66 -26.63 8.33 6.84
CA ASP A 66 -26.17 7.19 7.64
C ASP A 66 -24.67 7.01 7.37
N THR A 67 -23.87 7.85 8.01
CA THR A 67 -22.43 7.61 8.19
C THR A 67 -22.20 7.47 9.68
N GLU A 68 -22.01 6.23 10.10
CA GLU A 68 -21.63 5.81 11.44
C GLU A 68 -20.51 6.69 12.00
N MET A 69 -20.78 7.29 13.16
CA MET A 69 -19.84 8.09 13.94
C MET A 69 -18.73 7.17 14.47
N VAL A 70 -17.66 7.03 13.71
CA VAL A 70 -16.39 6.48 14.22
C VAL A 70 -15.82 7.54 15.15
N ASP A 71 -15.62 7.20 16.42
CA ASP A 71 -14.96 8.06 17.41
C ASP A 71 -13.68 8.66 16.83
N ASP A 72 -13.75 9.95 16.50
CA ASP A 72 -12.62 10.77 16.06
C ASP A 72 -11.67 10.95 17.24
N LYS A 73 -10.84 9.92 17.52
CA LYS A 73 -9.59 10.15 18.24
C LYS A 73 -8.88 11.25 17.46
N LYS A 74 -8.76 12.43 18.07
CA LYS A 74 -8.04 13.58 17.52
C LYS A 74 -6.62 13.16 17.13
N ILE A 75 -6.45 12.72 15.90
CA ILE A 75 -5.13 12.47 15.32
C ILE A 75 -4.54 13.86 15.15
N SER A 76 -3.56 14.22 15.98
CA SER A 76 -2.79 15.45 15.82
C SER A 76 -1.97 15.32 14.53
N THR A 77 -2.58 15.71 13.41
CA THR A 77 -1.95 15.83 12.09
C THR A 77 -1.12 17.12 11.97
N SER A 78 -1.09 17.96 13.01
CA SER A 78 -0.33 19.21 13.07
C SER A 78 1.18 19.02 13.22
N GLY A 79 1.68 17.78 13.33
CA GLY A 79 3.11 17.49 13.29
C GLY A 79 3.67 17.52 11.86
N ARG A 80 4.81 18.19 11.62
CA ARG A 80 5.54 18.10 10.34
C ARG A 80 5.89 16.64 10.07
N LYS A 81 5.49 16.10 8.92
CA LYS A 81 5.76 14.70 8.50
C LYS A 81 7.25 14.32 8.58
N ASP A 82 8.15 15.30 8.49
CA ASP A 82 9.61 15.10 8.53
C ASP A 82 10.19 14.96 9.95
N ALA A 83 9.43 15.31 11.00
CA ALA A 83 9.95 15.41 12.36
C ALA A 83 10.46 14.07 12.93
N ASN A 84 9.88 12.96 12.48
CA ASN A 84 10.23 11.62 12.95
C ASN A 84 11.31 10.94 12.11
N HIS A 85 11.53 11.38 10.87
CA HIS A 85 12.51 10.75 9.99
C HIS A 85 13.94 10.97 10.49
N ALA A 86 14.29 12.19 10.88
CA ALA A 86 15.61 12.50 11.44
C ALA A 86 15.88 11.73 12.74
N LYS A 87 14.91 11.70 13.66
CA LYS A 87 15.01 10.97 14.93
C LYS A 87 15.19 9.46 14.72
N HIS A 88 14.40 8.87 13.81
CA HIS A 88 14.50 7.45 13.50
C HIS A 88 15.84 7.09 12.83
N LYS A 89 16.33 7.94 11.93
CA LYS A 89 17.64 7.76 11.28
C LYS A 89 18.78 7.79 12.30
N MET A 90 18.81 8.81 13.18
CA MET A 90 19.81 8.94 14.24
C MET A 90 19.77 7.73 15.20
N ALA A 91 18.58 7.34 15.67
CA ALA A 91 18.43 6.18 16.55
C ALA A 91 18.88 4.86 15.89
N LYS A 92 18.67 4.69 14.58
CA LYS A 92 19.12 3.50 13.83
C LYS A 92 20.64 3.45 13.72
N GLU A 93 21.29 4.59 13.48
CA GLU A 93 22.76 4.70 13.44
C GLU A 93 23.38 4.43 14.81
N ASP A 94 22.81 4.97 15.89
CA ASP A 94 23.28 4.71 17.26
C ASP A 94 23.16 3.24 17.64
N ARG A 95 22.06 2.57 17.27
CA ARG A 95 21.90 1.11 17.48
C ARG A 95 22.97 0.31 16.74
N LYS A 96 23.30 0.68 15.50
CA LYS A 96 24.37 0.02 14.73
C LYS A 96 25.73 0.19 15.39
N LYS A 97 26.08 1.40 15.83
CA LYS A 97 27.34 1.68 16.56
C LYS A 97 27.45 0.86 17.84
N LYS A 98 26.40 0.85 18.67
CA LYS A 98 26.33 0.06 19.91
C LYS A 98 26.46 -1.44 19.65
N ASN A 99 25.84 -1.96 18.60
CA ASN A 99 25.94 -3.39 18.26
C ASN A 99 27.36 -3.77 17.79
N LYS A 100 28.03 -2.91 17.01
CA LYS A 100 29.42 -3.12 16.62
C LYS A 100 30.36 -3.10 17.84
N GLU A 101 30.17 -2.15 18.75
CA GLU A 101 30.95 -2.08 20.00
C GLU A 101 30.71 -3.29 20.92
N LYS A 102 29.48 -3.81 20.97
CA LYS A 102 29.17 -5.05 21.70
C LYS A 102 29.85 -6.28 21.09
N LEU A 103 29.95 -6.34 19.76
CA LEU A 103 30.65 -7.41 19.06
C LEU A 103 32.16 -7.37 19.35
N THR A 104 32.79 -6.19 19.26
CA THR A 104 34.23 -6.04 19.54
C THR A 104 34.56 -6.32 21.01
N LYS A 105 33.74 -5.86 21.96
CA LYS A 105 33.90 -6.18 23.39
C LYS A 105 33.76 -7.68 23.66
N ARG A 106 32.81 -8.36 23.00
CA ARG A 106 32.65 -9.83 23.10
C ARG A 106 33.86 -10.57 22.54
N GLU A 107 34.41 -10.12 21.41
CA GLU A 107 35.62 -10.71 20.82
C GLU A 107 36.85 -10.55 21.72
N LEU A 108 37.05 -9.37 22.29
CA LEU A 108 38.12 -9.11 23.27
C LEU A 108 37.97 -9.98 24.52
N LYS A 109 36.73 -10.15 25.03
CA LYS A 109 36.45 -11.03 26.16
C LYS A 109 36.74 -12.50 25.85
N LYS A 110 36.39 -12.99 24.66
CA LYS A 110 36.71 -14.36 24.22
C LYS A 110 38.22 -14.60 24.13
N LYS A 111 38.97 -13.63 23.60
CA LYS A 111 40.44 -13.70 23.53
C LYS A 111 41.06 -13.71 24.93
N SER A 112 40.64 -12.83 25.83
CA SER A 112 41.20 -12.79 27.19
C SER A 112 40.89 -14.03 28.03
N THR A 113 39.71 -14.65 27.83
CA THR A 113 39.39 -15.94 28.47
C THR A 113 40.22 -17.10 27.90
N PHE A 114 40.50 -17.10 26.59
CA PHE A 114 41.31 -18.15 25.96
C PHE A 114 42.75 -18.18 26.51
N PHE A 115 43.38 -17.00 26.63
CA PHE A 115 44.74 -16.87 27.19
C PHE A 115 44.83 -17.17 28.69
N ARG A 116 43.73 -17.11 29.44
CA ARG A 116 43.72 -17.36 30.89
C ARG A 116 43.64 -18.86 31.23
N PHE A 117 43.14 -19.69 30.31
CA PHE A 117 42.96 -21.13 30.51
C PHE A 117 44.06 -21.99 29.87
N HIS A 118 44.95 -21.41 29.06
CA HIS A 118 46.01 -22.12 28.34
C HIS A 118 47.42 -21.71 28.82
N LYS A 119 47.58 -21.48 30.12
CA LYS A 119 48.85 -21.20 30.78
C LYS A 119 49.01 -22.15 31.95
#